data_AF-A0A0Q7XVS3-F1
#
_entry.id   AF-A0A0Q7XVS3-F1
#
_cell.length_a   1.000
_cell.length_b   1.000
_cell.length_c   1.000
_cell.angle_alpha   90.00
_cell.angle_beta   90.00
_cell.angle_gamma   90.00
#
_symmetry.space_group_name_H-M   'P 1'
#
loop_
_entity.id
_entity.type
_entity.pdbx_description
1 polymer ?
#
loop_
_entity_poly.entity_id
_entity_poly.type
_entity_poly.pdbx_seq_one_letter_code
_entity_poly.pdbx_strand_id
1 'polypeptide(L)'
;MLTKIAQVATAVGFQAGEPAMEMAGQIVSVLAAKPEHIERFMVEGSGLFLDGTLNHENGSLTYRAVNGSILSPSVLREKKGQQQ
;
A
#
# COMPACT_ATOMS: atom_id res chain seq x y z
N MET A 1 2.08 16.88 -6.68
CA MET A 1 1.36 15.71 -6.12
C MET A 1 2.24 14.47 -6.13
N LEU A 2 2.65 13.94 -7.29
CA LEU A 2 3.61 12.82 -7.44
C LEU A 2 4.92 13.01 -6.65
N THR A 3 5.53 14.20 -6.70
CA THR A 3 6.78 14.48 -5.97
C THR A 3 6.63 14.37 -4.45
N LYS A 4 5.46 14.72 -3.92
CA LYS A 4 5.18 14.64 -2.48
C LYS A 4 4.88 13.20 -2.06
N ILE A 5 4.15 12.46 -2.89
CA ILE A 5 3.94 11.01 -2.73
C ILE A 5 5.30 10.29 -2.75
N ALA A 6 6.17 10.61 -3.70
CA ALA A 6 7.53 10.06 -3.77
C ALA A 6 8.38 10.42 -2.55
N GLN A 7 8.29 11.65 -2.04
CA GLN A 7 8.99 12.06 -0.80
C GLN A 7 8.51 11.28 0.42
N VAL A 8 7.19 11.10 0.59
CA VAL A 8 6.63 10.33 1.71
C VAL A 8 6.98 8.85 1.58
N ALA A 9 6.86 8.29 0.38
CA ALA A 9 7.25 6.92 0.06
C ALA A 9 8.75 6.69 0.30
N THR A 10 9.61 7.66 -0.02
CA THR A 10 11.05 7.62 0.24
C THR A 10 11.37 7.74 1.74
N ALA A 11 10.63 8.55 2.50
CA ALA A 11 10.82 8.68 3.94
C ALA A 11 10.45 7.40 4.71
N VAL A 12 9.37 6.73 4.32
CA VAL A 12 9.01 5.37 4.78
C VAL A 12 10.07 4.36 4.29
N GLY A 13 10.56 4.57 3.07
CA GLY A 13 11.66 3.89 2.41
C GLY A 13 13.01 3.94 3.16
N PHE A 14 13.29 5.01 3.87
CA PHE A 14 14.61 5.24 4.45
C PHE A 14 14.78 4.56 5.82
N GLN A 15 13.69 4.24 6.52
CA GLN A 15 13.76 3.68 7.88
C GLN A 15 13.88 2.15 7.96
N ALA A 16 13.72 1.39 6.86
CA ALA A 16 13.53 -0.07 6.97
C ALA A 16 14.62 -0.97 6.35
N GLY A 17 15.60 -0.46 5.59
CA GLY A 17 16.76 -1.26 5.14
C GLY A 17 16.52 -2.27 3.99
N GLU A 18 15.29 -2.75 3.77
CA GLU A 18 14.88 -3.55 2.59
C GLU A 18 13.34 -3.72 2.43
N PRO A 19 12.48 -3.68 3.48
CA PRO A 19 11.01 -3.66 3.39
C PRO A 19 10.41 -2.32 2.95
N ALA A 20 11.27 -1.32 2.80
CA ALA A 20 10.91 0.07 2.72
C ALA A 20 10.39 0.46 1.32
N MET A 21 10.99 -0.15 0.29
CA MET A 21 10.54 -0.02 -1.10
C MET A 21 9.22 -0.77 -1.34
N GLU A 22 8.98 -1.86 -0.62
CA GLU A 22 7.69 -2.56 -0.67
C GLU A 22 6.57 -1.72 -0.06
N MET A 23 6.81 -1.08 1.09
CA MET A 23 5.84 -0.14 1.69
C MET A 23 5.60 1.10 0.84
N ALA A 24 6.66 1.68 0.27
CA ALA A 24 6.57 2.78 -0.69
C ALA A 24 5.71 2.40 -1.90
N GLY A 25 5.96 1.21 -2.46
CA GLY A 25 5.19 0.64 -3.57
C GLY A 25 3.72 0.42 -3.20
N GLN A 26 3.45 -0.06 -1.98
CA GLN A 26 2.08 -0.28 -1.48
C GLN A 26 1.30 1.03 -1.35
N ILE A 27 1.91 2.09 -0.83
CA ILE A 27 1.29 3.42 -0.74
C ILE A 27 0.91 3.92 -2.13
N VAL A 28 1.86 3.90 -3.08
CA VAL A 28 1.61 4.35 -4.46
C VAL A 28 0.54 3.50 -5.13
N SER A 29 0.60 2.17 -4.94
CA SER A 29 -0.35 1.20 -5.46
C SER A 29 -1.79 1.51 -5.03
N VAL A 30 -2.02 1.77 -3.74
CA VAL A 30 -3.36 2.09 -3.21
C VAL A 30 -3.82 3.48 -3.64
N LEU A 31 -2.97 4.50 -3.53
CA LEU A 31 -3.36 5.87 -3.89
C LEU A 31 -3.60 6.05 -5.39
N ALA A 32 -2.94 5.26 -6.24
CA ALA A 32 -3.22 5.22 -7.67
C ALA A 32 -4.54 4.50 -7.99
N ALA A 33 -4.85 3.42 -7.26
CA ALA A 33 -6.10 2.66 -7.44
C ALA A 33 -7.32 3.38 -6.84
N LYS A 34 -7.12 4.15 -5.76
CA LYS A 34 -8.14 4.86 -4.99
C LYS A 34 -7.73 6.31 -4.70
N PRO A 35 -7.77 7.19 -5.71
CA PRO A 35 -7.34 8.59 -5.56
C PRO A 35 -8.10 9.37 -4.48
N GLU A 36 -9.31 8.95 -4.12
CA GLU A 36 -10.12 9.54 -3.04
C GLU A 36 -9.42 9.50 -1.66
N HIS A 37 -8.43 8.64 -1.47
CA HIS A 37 -7.67 8.56 -0.21
C HIS A 37 -6.47 9.51 -0.16
N ILE A 38 -6.14 10.23 -1.25
CA ILE A 38 -4.91 11.03 -1.30
C ILE A 38 -4.94 12.19 -0.31
N GLU A 39 -6.04 12.94 -0.22
CA GLU A 39 -6.13 14.05 0.74
C GLU A 39 -5.99 13.57 2.18
N ARG A 40 -6.66 12.46 2.51
CA ARG A 40 -6.58 11.84 3.83
C ARG A 40 -5.17 11.36 4.14
N PHE A 41 -4.50 10.71 3.19
CA PHE A 41 -3.11 10.28 3.32
C PHE A 41 -2.16 11.45 3.57
N MET A 42 -2.40 12.61 2.94
CA MET A 42 -1.58 13.81 3.15
C MET A 42 -1.68 14.38 4.57
N VAL A 43 -2.77 14.10 5.29
CA VAL A 43 -2.99 14.55 6.67
C VAL A 43 -2.55 13.49 7.69
N GLU A 44 -2.97 12.24 7.51
CA GLU A 44 -2.81 11.17 8.48
C GLU A 44 -1.58 10.27 8.21
N GLY A 45 -1.03 10.32 6.99
CA GLY A 45 0.16 9.59 6.60
C GLY A 45 0.03 8.08 6.80
N SER A 46 1.00 7.49 7.52
CA SER A 46 1.04 6.06 7.81
C SER A 46 -0.08 5.59 8.75
N GLY A 47 -0.87 6.49 9.34
CA GLY A 47 -2.06 6.12 10.12
C GLY A 47 -3.06 5.28 9.32
N LEU A 48 -3.11 5.45 8.00
CA LEU A 48 -3.97 4.69 7.08
C LEU A 48 -3.57 3.19 6.95
N PHE A 49 -2.45 2.76 7.51
CA PHE A 49 -2.17 1.33 7.65
C PHE A 49 -2.99 0.69 8.77
N LEU A 50 -3.34 1.44 9.81
CA LEU A 50 -4.00 0.91 11.01
C LEU A 50 -5.48 0.55 10.77
N ASP A 51 -6.16 1.28 9.88
CA ASP A 51 -7.56 1.01 9.51
C ASP A 51 -7.70 0.14 8.25
N GLY A 52 -6.57 -0.32 7.71
CA GLY A 52 -6.52 -1.16 6.52
C GLY A 52 -6.78 -0.44 5.20
N THR A 53 -6.86 0.91 5.19
CA THR A 53 -7.00 1.69 3.95
C THR A 53 -5.87 1.35 2.98
N LEU A 54 -4.64 1.28 3.47
CA LEU A 54 -3.46 0.97 2.67
C LEU A 54 -3.22 -0.54 2.42
N ASN A 55 -4.14 -1.44 2.76
CA ASN A 55 -3.93 -2.87 2.53
C ASN A 55 -3.73 -3.23 1.05
N HIS A 56 -2.97 -4.30 0.80
CA HIS A 56 -2.60 -4.76 -0.54
C HIS A 56 -3.81 -5.05 -1.46
N GLU A 57 -4.94 -5.54 -0.92
CA GLU A 57 -6.16 -5.79 -1.72
C GLU A 57 -6.80 -4.52 -2.30
N ASN A 58 -6.46 -3.35 -1.75
CA ASN A 58 -6.98 -2.05 -2.19
C ASN A 58 -6.12 -1.41 -3.30
N GLY A 59 -4.96 -1.98 -3.61
CA GLY A 59 -4.02 -1.44 -4.58
C GLY A 59 -4.15 -2.02 -5.99
N SER A 60 -3.20 -1.68 -6.84
CA SER A 60 -3.06 -2.13 -8.23
C SER A 60 -1.82 -2.98 -8.52
N LEU A 61 -0.81 -2.96 -7.63
CA LEU A 61 0.42 -3.75 -7.76
C LEU A 61 0.34 -5.11 -7.06
N THR A 62 1.12 -6.06 -7.55
CA THR A 62 1.30 -7.37 -6.91
C THR A 62 2.14 -7.28 -5.63
N TYR A 63 1.87 -8.17 -4.69
CA TYR A 63 2.55 -8.26 -3.39
C TYR A 63 3.25 -9.62 -3.25
N ARG A 64 4.47 -9.62 -2.69
CA ARG A 64 5.17 -10.84 -2.33
C ARG A 64 4.85 -11.23 -0.89
N ALA A 65 4.08 -12.31 -0.73
CA ALA A 65 3.75 -12.84 0.57
C ALA A 65 4.97 -13.49 1.26
N VAL A 66 4.88 -13.65 2.58
CA VAL A 66 5.94 -14.26 3.43
C VAL A 66 6.32 -15.67 2.95
N ASN A 67 5.37 -16.43 2.40
CA ASN A 67 5.61 -17.76 1.83
C ASN A 67 6.30 -17.74 0.46
N GLY A 68 6.71 -16.56 -0.04
CA GLY A 68 7.36 -16.36 -1.33
C GLY A 68 6.40 -16.27 -2.52
N SER A 69 5.08 -16.46 -2.33
CA SER A 69 4.11 -16.34 -3.42
C SER A 69 3.88 -14.89 -3.83
N ILE A 70 3.59 -14.66 -5.11
CA ILE A 70 3.20 -13.36 -5.64
C ILE A 70 1.68 -13.33 -5.79
N LEU A 71 1.04 -12.40 -5.11
CA LEU A 71 -0.42 -12.27 -5.06
C LEU A 71 -0.84 -10.98 -5.75
N SER A 72 -1.89 -11.06 -6.59
CA SER A 72 -2.54 -9.87 -7.15
C SER A 72 -3.62 -9.34 -6.19
N PRO A 73 -3.96 -8.04 -6.27
CA PRO A 73 -5.04 -7.46 -5.47
C PRO A 73 -6.39 -8.18 -5.66
N SER A 74 -6.69 -8.71 -6.86
CA SER A 74 -7.92 -9.48 -7.10
C SER A 74 -7.98 -10.77 -6.29
N VAL A 75 -6.89 -11.54 -6.27
CA VAL A 75 -6.77 -12.78 -5.49
C VAL A 75 -6.90 -12.49 -3.99
N LEU A 76 -6.36 -11.36 -3.53
CA LEU A 76 -6.48 -10.94 -2.13
C LEU A 76 -7.93 -10.56 -1.76
N ARG A 77 -8.65 -9.86 -2.64
CA ARG A 77 -10.08 -9.53 -2.44
C ARG A 77 -10.94 -10.79 -2.38
N GLU A 78 -10.71 -11.75 -3.28
CA GLU A 78 -11.41 -13.03 -3.29
C GLU A 78 -11.20 -13.80 -1.99
N LYS A 79 -9.94 -13.91 -1.52
CA LYS A 79 -9.63 -14.55 -0.25
C LYS A 79 -10.28 -13.87 0.94
N LYS A 80 -10.30 -12.52 0.96
CA LYS A 80 -10.94 -11.74 2.02
C LYS A 80 -12.45 -11.96 2.07
N GLY A 81 -13.11 -12.02 0.90
CA GLY A 81 -14.54 -12.31 0.80
C GLY A 81 -14.92 -13.73 1.21
N GLN A 82 -13.99 -14.69 1.16
CA GLN A 82 -14.18 -16.06 1.63
C GLN A 82 -13.96 -16.22 3.15
N GLN A 83 -13.37 -15.23 3.81
CA GLN A 83 -13.09 -15.22 5.25
C GLN A 83 -14.17 -14.48 6.08
N GLN A 84 -15.22 -13.96 5.43
CA GLN A 84 -16.38 -13.32 6.05
C GLN A 84 -17.56 -14.29 6.10
#